data_AF-A0A920KP00-F1
#
_entry.id   AF-A0A920KP00-F1
#
_cell.length_a   1.000
_cell.length_b   1.000
_cell.length_c   1.000
_cell.angle_alpha   90.00
_cell.angle_beta   90.00
_cell.angle_gamma   90.00
#
_symmetry.space_group_name_H-M   'P 1'
#
loop_
_entity.id
_entity.type
_entity.pdbx_description
1 polymer ?
#
loop_
_entity_poly.entity_id
_entity_poly.type
_entity_poly.pdbx_seq_one_letter_code
_entity_poly.pdbx_strand_id
1 'polypeptide(L)'
;MRVGKLLAINSSDMPAPIDGEPTTEPAFGLDALWIESSQAELARGLGYTVVDAPTAIATHINAVIRESASELLGQDETQQLLDKVATRYPKLVSSLVPDLLPLSTVTQVLQNLLAESVPVKDMRNIIDTLTAHAKENQDASHLTSLVRPKLGRLICQPLVDETGTLTVITLAPDLKKLLESSRAGAETDHITLDPTLANSMIESLRTEARRFRIPGPPQHWWYLRA
;
A
#
# COMPACT_ATOMS: atom_id res chain seq x y z
N MET A 1 21.23 15.66 1.93
CA MET A 1 22.23 14.67 1.46
C MET A 1 23.63 15.11 1.87
N ARG A 2 24.50 14.17 2.24
CA ARG A 2 25.91 14.41 2.54
C ARG A 2 26.78 13.48 1.69
N VAL A 3 27.63 14.06 0.84
CA VAL A 3 28.52 13.29 -0.04
C VAL A 3 29.58 12.59 0.83
N GLY A 4 29.80 11.29 0.60
CA GLY A 4 30.80 10.49 1.34
C GLY A 4 30.34 9.95 2.69
N LYS A 5 29.12 10.29 3.14
CA LYS A 5 28.50 9.79 4.37
C LYS A 5 27.45 8.73 4.08
N LEU A 6 27.17 7.90 5.08
CA LEU A 6 26.11 6.88 5.04
C LEU A 6 24.93 7.34 5.91
N LEU A 7 23.73 6.88 5.57
CA LEU A 7 22.52 7.12 6.33
C LEU A 7 22.27 5.92 7.25
N ALA A 8 22.37 6.12 8.56
CA ALA A 8 22.02 5.15 9.58
C ALA A 8 20.59 5.41 10.06
N ILE A 9 19.68 4.49 9.76
CA ILE A 9 18.24 4.60 10.01
C ILE A 9 17.91 3.80 11.26
N ASN A 10 17.29 4.45 12.24
CA ASN A 10 16.90 3.79 13.47
C ASN A 10 15.72 2.83 13.20
N SER A 11 15.97 1.54 13.37
CA SER A 11 14.96 0.49 13.21
C SER A 11 14.49 -0.10 14.56
N SER A 12 14.97 0.46 15.67
CA SER A 12 14.76 -0.06 17.03
C SER A 12 14.11 0.98 17.95
N ASP A 13 13.37 0.53 18.97
CA ASP A 13 12.73 1.44 19.93
C ASP A 13 13.72 2.09 20.91
N MET A 14 14.92 1.50 21.09
CA MET A 14 15.98 1.97 21.98
C MET A 14 17.37 1.73 21.35
N PRO A 15 17.74 2.48 20.31
CA PRO A 15 19.06 2.33 19.73
C PRO A 15 20.14 2.87 20.69
N ALA A 16 21.30 2.22 20.68
CA ALA A 16 22.46 2.83 21.32
C ALA A 16 22.86 4.11 20.54
N PRO A 17 23.28 5.18 21.24
CA PRO A 17 23.68 6.41 20.58
C PRO A 17 24.95 6.18 19.73
N ILE A 18 24.95 6.73 18.52
CA ILE A 18 26.13 6.80 17.64
C ILE A 18 26.36 8.25 17.25
N ASP A 19 27.62 8.64 17.07
CA ASP A 19 27.96 9.97 16.59
C ASP A 19 27.53 10.12 15.13
N GLY A 20 26.78 11.19 14.83
CA GLY A 20 26.31 11.49 13.48
C GLY A 20 25.49 12.78 13.44
N GLU A 21 25.25 13.31 12.23
CA GLU A 21 24.37 14.46 12.04
C GLU A 21 22.91 13.99 11.98
N PRO A 22 22.01 14.46 12.87
CA PRO A 22 20.61 14.06 12.85
C PRO A 22 19.88 14.47 11.58
N THR A 23 19.01 13.59 11.11
CA THR A 23 18.18 13.79 9.93
C THR A 23 16.93 12.90 9.99
N THR A 24 16.09 13.00 8.97
CA THR A 24 14.93 12.14 8.79
C THR A 24 15.08 11.41 7.47
N GLU A 25 14.81 10.12 7.50
CA GLU A 25 14.78 9.27 6.32
C GLU A 25 13.61 9.71 5.41
N PRO A 26 13.85 9.95 4.11
CA PRO A 26 12.89 10.62 3.23
C PRO A 26 11.71 9.76 2.75
N ALA A 27 11.79 8.43 2.75
CA ALA A 27 10.75 7.55 2.22
C ALA A 27 9.66 7.19 3.25
N PHE A 28 10.02 7.08 4.52
CA PHE A 28 9.18 6.58 5.61
C PHE A 28 9.14 7.50 6.82
N GLY A 29 9.93 8.58 6.83
CA GLY A 29 9.93 9.56 7.91
C GLY A 29 10.59 9.06 9.19
N LEU A 30 11.48 8.07 9.10
CA LEU A 30 12.16 7.47 10.25
C LEU A 30 13.31 8.35 10.74
N ASP A 31 13.59 8.31 12.05
CA ASP A 31 14.75 8.98 12.62
C ASP A 31 16.04 8.36 12.06
N ALA A 32 16.96 9.22 11.61
CA ALA A 32 18.20 8.79 11.00
C ALA A 32 19.38 9.71 11.33
N LEU A 33 20.59 9.22 11.10
CA LEU A 33 21.83 9.94 11.33
C LEU A 33 22.73 9.82 10.09
N TRP A 34 23.37 10.90 9.66
CA TRP A 34 24.48 10.83 8.71
C TRP A 34 25.76 10.49 9.46
N ILE A 35 26.33 9.32 9.17
CA ILE A 35 27.53 8.79 9.81
C ILE A 35 28.70 8.69 8.82
N GLU A 36 29.92 8.65 9.36
CA GLU A 36 31.10 8.36 8.56
C GLU A 36 31.12 6.88 8.14
N SER A 37 31.70 6.59 6.98
CA SER A 37 31.78 5.22 6.46
C SER A 37 32.53 4.26 7.41
N SER A 38 33.45 4.78 8.23
CA SER A 38 34.17 4.02 9.26
C SER A 38 33.28 3.52 10.40
N GLN A 39 32.12 4.16 10.62
CA GLN A 39 31.17 3.81 11.68
C GLN A 39 30.10 2.82 11.22
N ALA A 40 30.12 2.39 9.96
CA ALA A 40 29.07 1.57 9.36
C ALA A 40 28.86 0.22 10.08
N GLU A 41 29.95 -0.50 10.38
CA GLU A 41 29.86 -1.80 11.07
C GLU A 41 29.39 -1.64 12.52
N LEU A 42 29.83 -0.57 13.20
CA LEU A 42 29.35 -0.24 14.54
C LEU A 42 27.84 0.01 14.54
N ALA A 43 27.36 0.88 13.63
CA ALA A 43 25.96 1.22 13.51
C ALA A 43 25.10 -0.02 13.20
N ARG A 44 25.54 -0.89 12.28
CA ARG A 44 24.86 -2.17 12.01
C ARG A 44 24.80 -3.07 13.25
N GLY A 45 25.91 -3.19 13.98
CA GLY A 45 25.97 -3.98 15.23
C GLY A 45 25.05 -3.46 16.33
N LEU A 46 24.73 -2.15 16.30
CA LEU A 46 23.80 -1.51 17.23
C LEU A 46 22.34 -1.51 16.75
N GLY A 47 22.04 -2.19 15.63
CA GLY A 47 20.68 -2.34 15.13
C GLY A 47 20.20 -1.24 14.17
N TYR A 48 21.10 -0.36 13.71
CA TYR A 48 20.76 0.59 12.66
C TYR A 48 20.80 -0.07 11.28
N THR A 49 19.89 0.33 10.41
CA THR A 49 19.99 0.02 8.99
C THR A 49 20.85 1.07 8.32
N VAL A 50 21.97 0.68 7.73
CA VAL A 50 22.93 1.61 7.11
C VAL A 50 22.86 1.51 5.59
N VAL A 51 22.55 2.63 4.92
CA VAL A 51 22.46 2.73 3.46
C VAL A 51 23.31 3.89 2.93
N ASP A 52 23.73 3.81 1.67
CA ASP A 52 24.41 4.94 1.01
C ASP A 52 23.40 5.99 0.51
N ALA A 53 23.92 7.17 0.18
CA ALA A 53 23.08 8.27 -0.32
C ALA A 53 22.33 7.93 -1.63
N PRO A 54 22.93 7.28 -2.64
CA PRO A 54 22.21 6.84 -3.84
C PRO A 54 21.05 5.89 -3.54
N THR A 55 21.25 4.91 -2.63
CA THR A 55 20.19 3.98 -2.22
C THR A 55 19.05 4.72 -1.54
N ALA A 56 19.35 5.64 -0.61
CA ALA A 56 18.32 6.44 0.05
C ALA A 56 17.48 7.26 -0.95
N ILE A 57 18.11 7.82 -1.99
CA ILE A 57 17.39 8.52 -3.07
C ILE A 57 16.51 7.56 -3.86
N ALA A 58 17.05 6.41 -4.26
CA ALA A 58 16.30 5.41 -5.02
C ALA A 58 15.07 4.92 -4.25
N THR A 59 15.23 4.63 -2.95
CA THR A 59 14.13 4.26 -2.06
C THR A 59 13.08 5.36 -1.96
N HIS A 60 13.49 6.62 -1.83
CA HIS A 60 12.56 7.75 -1.80
C HIS A 60 11.78 7.90 -3.11
N ILE A 61 12.45 7.84 -4.25
CA ILE A 61 11.79 7.92 -5.56
C ILE A 61 10.78 6.78 -5.71
N ASN A 62 11.15 5.55 -5.33
CA ASN A 62 10.24 4.41 -5.39
C ASN A 62 9.02 4.60 -4.48
N ALA A 63 9.21 5.14 -3.28
CA ALA A 63 8.10 5.48 -2.37
C ALA A 63 7.15 6.52 -2.97
N VAL A 64 7.69 7.63 -3.50
CA VAL A 64 6.89 8.69 -4.15
C VAL A 64 6.11 8.15 -5.35
N ILE A 65 6.75 7.35 -6.21
CA ILE A 65 6.07 6.74 -7.37
C ILE A 65 4.90 5.85 -6.92
N ARG A 66 5.07 5.09 -5.83
CA ARG A 66 4.01 4.23 -5.30
C ARG A 66 2.86 5.03 -4.72
N GLU A 67 3.15 6.08 -3.97
CA GLU A 67 2.15 6.96 -3.38
C GLU A 67 1.34 7.69 -4.47
N SER A 68 2.00 8.10 -5.56
CA SER A 68 1.36 8.75 -6.70
C SER A 68 0.88 7.78 -7.79
N ALA A 69 0.93 6.46 -7.56
CA ALA A 69 0.71 5.48 -8.63
C ALA A 69 -0.70 5.57 -9.27
N SER A 70 -1.72 5.90 -8.47
CA SER A 70 -3.08 6.11 -8.97
C SER A 70 -3.19 7.35 -9.87
N GLU A 71 -2.43 8.41 -9.57
CA GLU A 71 -2.41 9.64 -10.37
C GLU A 71 -1.59 9.50 -11.65
N LEU A 72 -0.53 8.70 -11.60
CA LEU A 72 0.34 8.41 -12.74
C LEU A 72 -0.31 7.43 -13.74
N LEU A 73 -1.32 6.68 -13.33
CA LEU A 73 -2.00 5.72 -14.21
C LEU A 73 -3.12 6.41 -15.02
N GLY A 74 -2.88 6.66 -16.30
CA GLY A 74 -3.87 7.15 -17.25
C GLY A 74 -4.50 6.07 -18.12
N GLN A 75 -5.29 6.49 -19.11
CA GLN A 75 -5.87 5.60 -20.11
C GLN A 75 -4.80 5.00 -21.03
N ASP A 76 -3.75 5.74 -21.36
CA ASP A 76 -2.65 5.27 -22.21
C ASP A 76 -1.84 4.17 -21.50
N GLU A 77 -1.50 4.35 -20.22
CA GLU A 77 -0.83 3.33 -19.41
C GLU A 77 -1.72 2.09 -19.23
N THR A 78 -3.02 2.31 -19.02
CA THR A 78 -4.00 1.21 -18.93
C THR A 78 -4.07 0.43 -20.25
N GLN A 79 -4.11 1.11 -21.40
CA GLN A 79 -4.11 0.47 -22.70
C GLN A 79 -2.83 -0.33 -22.92
N GLN A 80 -1.66 0.24 -22.62
CA GLN A 80 -0.38 -0.48 -22.71
C GLN A 80 -0.34 -1.73 -21.83
N LEU A 81 -0.95 -1.67 -20.64
CA LEU A 81 -1.05 -2.82 -19.74
C LEU A 81 -1.97 -3.90 -20.32
N LEU A 82 -3.13 -3.50 -20.87
CA LEU A 82 -4.05 -4.42 -21.54
C LEU A 82 -3.41 -5.06 -22.78
N ASP A 83 -2.69 -4.30 -23.59
CA ASP A 83 -1.98 -4.79 -24.78
C ASP A 83 -0.93 -5.84 -24.40
N LYS A 84 -0.17 -5.60 -23.32
CA LYS A 84 0.77 -6.58 -22.77
C LYS A 84 0.06 -7.87 -22.37
N VAL A 85 -1.10 -7.78 -21.72
CA VAL A 85 -1.90 -8.97 -21.35
C VAL A 85 -2.45 -9.68 -22.59
N ALA A 86 -2.87 -8.92 -23.61
CA ALA A 86 -3.41 -9.43 -24.86
C ALA A 86 -2.39 -10.26 -25.65
N THR A 87 -1.08 -10.04 -25.47
CA THR A 87 -0.04 -10.91 -26.06
C THR A 87 -0.20 -12.39 -25.65
N ARG A 88 -0.73 -12.64 -24.45
CA ARG A 88 -0.91 -14.00 -23.90
C ARG A 88 -2.37 -14.42 -23.83
N TYR A 89 -3.29 -13.47 -23.59
CA TYR A 89 -4.72 -13.73 -23.43
C TYR A 89 -5.55 -12.77 -24.31
N PRO A 90 -5.39 -12.81 -25.64
CA PRO A 90 -6.00 -11.82 -26.55
C PRO A 90 -7.53 -11.83 -26.46
N LYS A 91 -8.13 -13.02 -26.40
CA LYS A 91 -9.60 -13.18 -26.30
C LYS A 91 -10.17 -12.61 -25.00
N LEU A 92 -9.42 -12.67 -23.90
CA LEU A 92 -9.86 -12.18 -22.60
C LEU A 92 -9.92 -10.65 -22.59
N VAL A 93 -8.89 -10.01 -23.17
CA VAL A 93 -8.84 -8.55 -23.28
C VAL A 93 -9.91 -8.04 -24.25
N SER A 94 -10.02 -8.65 -25.44
CA SER A 94 -11.00 -8.22 -26.45
C SER A 94 -12.45 -8.41 -25.99
N SER A 95 -12.73 -9.39 -25.12
CA SER A 95 -14.07 -9.57 -24.56
C SER A 95 -14.43 -8.53 -23.49
N LEU A 96 -13.42 -7.88 -22.88
CA LEU A 96 -13.66 -6.86 -21.86
C LEU A 96 -13.78 -5.47 -22.49
N VAL A 97 -12.77 -5.05 -23.24
CA VAL A 97 -12.67 -3.71 -23.82
C VAL A 97 -12.63 -3.80 -25.34
N PRO A 98 -13.43 -2.99 -26.07
CA PRO A 98 -14.44 -2.04 -25.58
C PRO A 98 -15.82 -2.67 -25.29
N ASP A 99 -15.96 -3.99 -25.51
CA ASP A 99 -17.27 -4.65 -25.61
C ASP A 99 -18.14 -4.60 -24.35
N LEU A 100 -17.54 -4.90 -23.18
CA LEU A 100 -18.26 -4.93 -21.90
C LEU A 100 -18.08 -3.66 -21.09
N LEU A 101 -16.87 -3.10 -21.08
CA LEU A 101 -16.55 -1.88 -20.35
C LEU A 101 -15.75 -0.89 -21.23
N PRO A 102 -16.01 0.42 -21.10
CA PRO A 102 -15.12 1.41 -21.68
C PRO A 102 -13.75 1.39 -20.97
N LEU A 103 -12.69 1.76 -21.69
CA LEU A 103 -11.32 1.84 -21.15
C LEU A 103 -11.24 2.73 -19.91
N SER A 104 -12.04 3.80 -19.85
CA SER A 104 -12.12 4.69 -18.69
C SER A 104 -12.58 4.00 -17.41
N THR A 105 -13.56 3.09 -17.48
CA THR A 105 -14.01 2.33 -16.30
C THR A 105 -12.92 1.38 -15.82
N VAL A 106 -12.23 0.69 -16.74
CA VAL A 106 -11.09 -0.17 -16.38
C VAL A 106 -9.98 0.66 -15.74
N THR A 107 -9.66 1.82 -16.31
CA THR A 107 -8.68 2.76 -15.76
C THR A 107 -9.05 3.15 -14.33
N GLN A 108 -10.31 3.55 -14.09
CA GLN A 108 -10.78 3.94 -12.76
C GLN A 108 -10.69 2.79 -11.75
N VAL A 109 -11.03 1.55 -12.14
CA VAL A 109 -10.86 0.37 -11.27
C VAL A 109 -9.40 0.17 -10.89
N LEU A 110 -8.47 0.26 -11.85
CA LEU A 110 -7.05 0.12 -11.57
C LEU A 110 -6.52 1.27 -10.69
N GLN A 111 -6.96 2.50 -10.92
CA GLN A 111 -6.64 3.66 -10.08
C GLN A 111 -7.13 3.47 -8.65
N ASN A 112 -8.35 2.97 -8.46
CA ASN A 112 -8.90 2.70 -7.12
C ASN A 112 -8.05 1.64 -6.37
N LEU A 113 -7.65 0.57 -7.06
CA LEU A 113 -6.76 -0.44 -6.48
C LEU A 113 -5.41 0.17 -6.09
N LEU A 114 -4.80 0.97 -6.96
CA LEU A 114 -3.52 1.63 -6.68
C LEU A 114 -3.61 2.66 -5.55
N ALA A 115 -4.72 3.38 -5.44
CA ALA A 115 -4.98 4.32 -4.34
C ALA A 115 -5.00 3.60 -2.97
N GLU A 116 -5.41 2.33 -2.95
CA GLU A 116 -5.34 1.46 -1.77
C GLU A 116 -4.00 0.70 -1.63
N SER A 117 -2.98 1.06 -2.41
CA SER A 117 -1.69 0.33 -2.49
C SER A 117 -1.83 -1.14 -2.89
N VAL A 118 -2.91 -1.53 -3.57
CA VAL A 118 -3.13 -2.89 -4.07
C VAL A 118 -2.41 -3.08 -5.41
N PRO A 119 -1.47 -4.03 -5.52
CA PRO A 119 -0.74 -4.25 -6.77
C PRO A 119 -1.63 -4.76 -7.91
N VAL A 120 -1.58 -4.10 -9.07
CA VAL A 120 -2.33 -4.49 -10.28
C VAL A 120 -1.58 -5.49 -11.19
N LYS A 121 -0.60 -6.21 -10.64
CA LYS A 121 0.23 -7.16 -11.42
C LYS A 121 -0.50 -8.42 -11.87
N ASP A 122 -1.58 -8.80 -11.19
CA ASP A 122 -2.40 -9.96 -11.55
C ASP A 122 -3.58 -9.56 -12.44
N MET A 123 -3.25 -8.98 -13.59
CA MET A 123 -4.23 -8.47 -14.55
C MET A 123 -5.20 -9.53 -15.06
N ARG A 124 -4.79 -10.80 -15.08
CA ARG A 124 -5.66 -11.90 -15.50
C ARG A 124 -6.87 -12.01 -14.57
N ASN A 125 -6.64 -12.13 -13.26
CA ASN A 125 -7.72 -12.23 -12.29
C ASN A 125 -8.57 -10.95 -12.22
N ILE A 126 -7.95 -9.77 -12.42
CA ILE A 126 -8.67 -8.51 -12.52
C ILE A 126 -9.64 -8.55 -13.71
N ILE A 127 -9.16 -8.83 -14.92
CA ILE A 127 -9.98 -8.84 -16.14
C ILE A 127 -11.06 -9.94 -16.09
N ASP A 128 -10.72 -11.13 -15.58
CA ASP A 128 -11.69 -12.23 -15.40
C ASP A 128 -12.86 -11.79 -14.50
N THR A 129 -12.56 -11.11 -13.39
CA THR A 129 -13.57 -10.61 -12.45
C THR A 129 -14.42 -9.49 -13.06
N LEU A 130 -13.77 -8.55 -13.76
CA LEU A 130 -14.50 -7.49 -14.46
C LEU A 130 -15.42 -8.08 -15.53
N THR A 131 -14.96 -9.03 -16.32
CA THR A 131 -15.74 -9.68 -17.38
C THR A 131 -16.96 -10.42 -16.83
N ALA A 132 -16.82 -11.05 -15.67
CA ALA A 132 -17.91 -11.78 -15.01
C ALA A 132 -19.03 -10.85 -14.52
N HIS A 133 -18.69 -9.65 -14.03
CA HIS A 133 -19.65 -8.77 -13.35
C HIS A 133 -20.00 -7.49 -14.14
N ALA A 134 -19.31 -7.18 -15.24
CA ALA A 134 -19.53 -5.98 -16.04
C ALA A 134 -20.95 -5.86 -16.62
N LYS A 135 -21.69 -6.96 -16.75
CA LYS A 135 -23.10 -6.92 -17.21
C LYS A 135 -24.08 -6.57 -16.10
N GLU A 136 -23.72 -6.84 -14.85
CA GLU A 136 -24.58 -6.60 -13.69
C GLU A 136 -24.48 -5.15 -13.24
N ASN A 137 -23.26 -4.65 -13.11
CA ASN A 137 -22.98 -3.29 -12.70
C ASN A 137 -21.63 -2.81 -13.26
N GLN A 138 -21.65 -1.66 -13.93
CA GLN A 138 -20.47 -1.06 -14.57
C GLN A 138 -19.83 0.05 -13.73
N ASP A 139 -20.35 0.31 -12.53
CA ASP A 139 -19.75 1.25 -11.59
C ASP A 139 -18.36 0.79 -11.16
N ALA A 140 -17.37 1.68 -11.30
CA ALA A 140 -15.97 1.36 -11.03
C ALA A 140 -15.72 1.02 -9.56
N SER A 141 -16.38 1.71 -8.62
CA SER A 141 -16.24 1.45 -7.19
C SER A 141 -16.79 0.08 -6.81
N HIS A 142 -17.96 -0.27 -7.35
CA HIS A 142 -18.54 -1.60 -7.18
C HIS A 142 -17.65 -2.70 -7.75
N LEU A 143 -17.17 -2.55 -8.99
CA LEU A 143 -16.28 -3.52 -9.62
C LEU A 143 -14.95 -3.66 -8.85
N THR A 144 -14.41 -2.56 -8.33
CA THR A 144 -13.21 -2.57 -7.46
C THR A 144 -13.45 -3.46 -6.23
N SER A 145 -14.61 -3.32 -5.58
CA SER A 145 -14.96 -4.11 -4.39
C SER A 145 -15.01 -5.62 -4.67
N LEU A 146 -15.39 -6.03 -5.89
CA LEU A 146 -15.42 -7.42 -6.34
C LEU A 146 -14.04 -7.97 -6.70
N VAL A 147 -13.15 -7.10 -7.21
CA VAL A 147 -11.77 -7.48 -7.56
C VAL A 147 -10.91 -7.70 -6.31
N ARG A 148 -11.05 -6.87 -5.27
CA ARG A 148 -10.20 -6.93 -4.06
C ARG A 148 -10.12 -8.33 -3.41
N PRO A 149 -11.23 -9.07 -3.18
CA PRO A 149 -11.17 -10.43 -2.65
C PRO A 149 -10.35 -11.41 -3.51
N LYS A 150 -10.38 -11.25 -4.84
CA LYS A 150 -9.61 -12.11 -5.77
C LYS A 150 -8.12 -11.84 -5.67
N LEU A 151 -7.74 -10.61 -5.33
CA LEU A 151 -6.36 -10.21 -5.03
C LEU A 151 -5.99 -10.43 -3.56
N GLY A 152 -6.84 -11.06 -2.75
CA GLY A 152 -6.65 -11.20 -1.31
C GLY A 152 -5.31 -11.81 -0.91
N ARG A 153 -4.81 -12.80 -1.66
CA ARG A 153 -3.46 -13.35 -1.41
C ARG A 153 -2.36 -12.31 -1.61
N LEU A 154 -2.46 -11.47 -2.64
CA LEU A 154 -1.48 -10.42 -2.91
C LEU A 154 -1.55 -9.28 -1.89
N ILE A 155 -2.75 -8.99 -1.37
CA ILE A 155 -2.97 -7.98 -0.34
C ILE A 155 -2.45 -8.46 1.00
N CYS A 156 -2.76 -9.70 1.39
CA CYS A 156 -2.42 -10.21 2.71
C CYS A 156 -0.97 -10.68 2.83
N GLN A 157 -0.39 -11.28 1.79
CA GLN A 157 0.95 -11.89 1.87
C GLN A 157 2.05 -10.97 2.43
N PRO A 158 2.12 -9.67 2.06
CA PRO A 158 3.10 -8.73 2.61
C PRO A 158 2.86 -8.36 4.09
N LEU A 159 1.68 -8.66 4.63
CA LEU A 159 1.26 -8.33 5.99
C LEU A 159 1.40 -9.51 6.96
N VAL A 160 1.70 -10.70 6.44
CA VAL A 160 1.90 -11.91 7.25
C VAL A 160 3.31 -11.91 7.82
N ASP A 161 3.45 -12.25 9.10
CA ASP A 161 4.74 -12.35 9.77
C ASP A 161 5.51 -13.65 9.43
N GLU A 162 6.73 -13.81 9.96
CA GLU A 162 7.57 -14.98 9.73
C GLU A 162 6.94 -16.31 10.21
N THR A 163 5.97 -16.24 11.13
CA THR A 163 5.24 -17.39 11.67
C THR A 163 4.01 -17.78 10.84
N GLY A 164 3.68 -17.00 9.81
CA GLY A 164 2.45 -17.21 9.05
C GLY A 164 1.22 -16.58 9.70
N THR A 165 1.38 -15.73 10.72
CA THR A 165 0.27 -15.10 11.43
C THR A 165 0.00 -13.71 10.84
N LEU A 166 -1.28 -13.41 10.60
CA LEU A 166 -1.75 -12.08 10.24
C LEU A 166 -2.41 -11.44 11.46
N THR A 167 -1.73 -10.46 12.07
CA THR A 167 -2.30 -9.71 13.18
C THR A 167 -3.19 -8.58 12.64
N VAL A 168 -4.44 -8.52 13.09
CA VAL A 168 -5.43 -7.55 12.60
C VAL A 168 -6.08 -6.79 13.76
N ILE A 169 -6.40 -5.52 13.51
CA ILE A 169 -7.32 -4.75 14.35
C ILE A 169 -8.72 -4.95 13.78
N THR A 170 -9.67 -5.36 14.63
CA THR A 170 -11.07 -5.58 14.23
C THR A 170 -11.99 -4.61 14.95
N LEU A 171 -13.13 -4.31 14.33
CA LEU A 171 -14.18 -3.51 14.95
C LEU A 171 -14.96 -4.36 15.96
N ALA A 172 -15.35 -3.74 17.08
CA ALA A 172 -16.23 -4.38 18.05
C ALA A 172 -17.58 -4.75 17.39
N PRO A 173 -18.21 -5.89 17.74
CA PRO A 173 -19.44 -6.35 17.10
C PRO A 173 -20.58 -5.31 17.10
N ASP A 174 -20.75 -4.57 18.19
CA ASP A 174 -21.80 -3.55 18.32
C ASP A 174 -21.52 -2.34 17.43
N LEU A 175 -20.24 -1.98 17.26
CA LEU A 175 -19.81 -0.91 16.36
C LEU A 175 -20.08 -1.27 14.90
N LYS A 176 -19.79 -2.52 14.52
CA LYS A 176 -20.07 -3.04 13.18
C LYS A 176 -21.57 -2.98 12.86
N LYS A 177 -22.43 -3.42 13.79
CA LYS A 177 -23.89 -3.37 13.63
C LYS A 177 -24.40 -1.93 13.44
N LEU A 178 -23.85 -0.99 14.20
CA LEU A 178 -24.20 0.44 14.08
C LEU A 178 -23.81 0.98 12.69
N LEU A 179 -22.62 0.65 12.20
CA LEU A 179 -22.18 1.05 10.86
C LEU A 179 -23.08 0.45 9.77
N GLU A 180 -23.43 -0.84 9.88
CA GLU A 180 -24.32 -1.51 8.94
C GLU A 180 -25.73 -0.90 8.91
N SER A 181 -26.29 -0.55 10.07
CA SER A 181 -27.61 0.08 10.15
C SER A 181 -27.62 1.52 9.61
N SER A 182 -26.54 2.27 9.83
CA SER A 182 -26.39 3.63 9.28
C SER A 182 -26.30 3.63 7.74
N ARG A 183 -25.72 2.60 7.14
CA ARG A 183 -25.63 2.44 5.68
C ARG A 183 -26.98 2.04 5.07
N ALA A 184 -27.77 1.19 5.74
CA ALA A 184 -29.06 0.74 5.23
C ALA A 184 -30.11 1.88 5.13
N GLY A 185 -29.89 3.00 5.82
CA GLY A 185 -30.77 4.18 5.78
C GLY A 185 -30.37 5.27 4.77
N ALA A 186 -29.24 5.11 4.08
CA ALA A 186 -28.73 6.12 3.14
C ALA A 186 -28.99 5.69 1.68
N GLU A 187 -29.50 6.61 0.84
CA GLU A 187 -29.65 6.40 -0.61
C GLU A 187 -28.29 6.37 -1.35
N THR A 188 -27.21 6.76 -0.66
CA THR A 188 -25.82 6.78 -1.14
C THR A 188 -24.98 5.89 -0.22
N ASP A 189 -23.84 5.38 -0.69
CA ASP A 189 -22.92 4.51 0.09
C ASP A 189 -22.16 5.29 1.20
N HIS A 190 -22.77 6.34 1.74
CA HIS A 190 -22.20 7.21 2.77
C HIS A 190 -22.69 6.80 4.15
N ILE A 191 -21.74 6.54 5.05
CA ILE A 191 -22.00 6.25 6.46
C ILE A 191 -22.15 7.58 7.20
N THR A 192 -23.32 7.81 7.79
CA THR A 192 -23.55 8.98 8.66
C THR A 192 -23.23 8.59 10.11
N LEU A 193 -22.18 9.20 10.67
CA LEU A 193 -21.74 8.97 12.05
C LEU A 193 -21.92 10.22 12.90
N ASP A 194 -22.31 10.01 14.15
CA ASP A 194 -22.28 11.08 15.15
C ASP A 194 -20.82 11.52 15.41
N PRO A 195 -20.52 12.83 15.48
CA PRO A 195 -19.16 13.33 15.69
C PRO A 195 -18.48 12.80 16.95
N THR A 196 -19.22 12.56 18.04
CA THR A 196 -18.65 12.04 19.29
C THR A 196 -18.20 10.60 19.13
N LEU A 197 -19.02 9.79 18.43
CA LEU A 197 -18.68 8.41 18.10
C LEU A 197 -17.46 8.35 17.16
N ALA A 198 -17.41 9.21 16.13
CA ALA A 198 -16.27 9.29 15.22
C ALA A 198 -14.96 9.64 15.95
N ASN A 199 -14.98 10.63 16.85
CA ASN A 199 -13.81 10.99 17.65
C ASN A 199 -13.35 9.85 18.57
N SER A 200 -14.31 9.15 19.22
CA SER A 200 -14.00 8.01 20.07
C SER A 200 -13.39 6.84 19.29
N MET A 201 -13.89 6.58 18.07
CA MET A 201 -13.31 5.57 17.17
C MET A 201 -11.87 5.93 16.78
N ILE A 202 -11.62 7.19 16.39
CA ILE A 202 -10.27 7.64 16.00
C ILE A 202 -9.28 7.48 17.15
N GLU A 203 -9.67 7.83 18.38
CA GLU A 203 -8.79 7.72 19.53
C GLU A 203 -8.51 6.26 19.92
N SER A 204 -9.53 5.41 19.83
CA SER A 204 -9.39 3.95 20.03
C SER A 204 -8.47 3.34 18.98
N LEU A 205 -8.66 3.69 17.71
CA LEU A 205 -7.83 3.24 16.59
C LEU A 205 -6.37 3.68 16.78
N ARG A 206 -6.12 4.94 17.18
CA ARG A 206 -4.77 5.44 17.48
C ARG A 206 -4.10 4.68 18.61
N THR A 207 -4.86 4.38 19.66
CA THR A 207 -4.36 3.65 20.83
C THR A 207 -3.96 2.23 20.46
N GLU A 208 -4.80 1.52 19.70
CA GLU A 208 -4.48 0.17 19.25
C GLU A 208 -3.38 0.18 18.18
N ALA A 209 -3.38 1.12 17.23
CA ALA A 209 -2.34 1.23 16.19
C ALA A 209 -0.94 1.44 16.79
N ARG A 210 -0.81 2.13 17.94
CA ARG A 210 0.47 2.25 18.65
C ARG A 210 1.02 0.92 19.15
N ARG A 211 0.15 -0.01 19.54
CA ARG A 211 0.56 -1.38 19.95
C ARG A 211 1.03 -2.22 18.78
N PHE A 212 0.60 -1.85 17.57
CA PHE A 212 0.93 -2.49 16.31
C PHE A 212 2.07 -1.79 15.57
N ARG A 213 2.84 -0.89 16.20
CA ARG A 213 4.03 -0.30 15.59
C ARG A 213 4.99 -1.43 15.24
N ILE A 214 4.92 -1.86 13.98
CA ILE A 214 5.75 -2.90 13.42
C ILE A 214 7.18 -2.46 13.70
N PRO A 215 8.02 -3.28 14.36
CA PRO A 215 9.45 -2.99 14.43
C PRO A 215 9.91 -2.72 13.00
N GLY A 216 10.76 -1.70 12.81
CA GLY A 216 11.11 -1.20 11.47
C GLY A 216 11.38 -2.33 10.48
N PRO A 217 11.04 -2.13 9.18
CA PRO A 217 11.03 -3.21 8.19
C PRO A 217 12.29 -4.07 8.32
N PRO A 218 12.17 -5.41 8.44
CA PRO A 218 13.33 -6.26 8.64
C PRO A 218 14.38 -6.01 7.57
N GLN A 219 15.67 -6.25 7.86
CA GLN A 219 16.79 -5.90 6.96
C GLN A 219 16.63 -6.40 5.50
N HIS A 220 15.84 -7.46 5.26
CA HIS A 220 15.55 -7.98 3.92
C HIS A 220 14.41 -7.25 3.16
N TRP A 221 13.58 -6.45 3.84
CA TRP A 221 12.47 -5.70 3.24
C TRP A 221 12.93 -4.56 2.33
N TRP A 222 14.15 -4.06 2.53
CA TRP A 222 14.77 -2.99 1.73
C TRP A 222 15.03 -3.44 0.28
N TYR A 223 15.42 -4.71 0.08
CA TYR A 223 15.69 -5.27 -1.25
C TYR A 223 14.44 -5.56 -2.07
N LEU A 224 13.28 -5.72 -1.44
CA LEU A 224 12.03 -6.09 -2.12
C LEU A 224 11.19 -4.88 -2.53
N ARG A 225 11.57 -3.67 -2.10
CA ARG A 225 10.91 -2.41 -2.46
C ARG A 225 11.81 -1.42 -3.21
N ALA A 226 13.08 -1.74 -3.45
CA ALA A 226 13.97 -1.01 -4.36
C ALA A 226 13.70 -1.39 -5.83
#